data_AF-A0A7C6YS69-F1
#
_entry.id   AF-A0A7C6YS69-F1
#
_cell.length_a   1.000
_cell.length_b   1.000
_cell.length_c   1.000
_cell.angle_alpha   90.00
_cell.angle_beta   90.00
_cell.angle_gamma   90.00
#
_symmetry.space_group_name_H-M   'P 1'
#
loop_
_entity.id
_entity.type
_entity.pdbx_description
1 polymer ?
#
loop_
_entity_poly.entity_id
_entity_poly.type
_entity_poly.pdbx_seq_one_letter_code
_entity_poly.pdbx_strand_id
1 'polypeptide(L)'
;MKMDERKQKILQALILDYIATGDPVGSRTIAKKYKLGVSSATIRNEMADLEELGLLEQPYASAGRIPSQFGYRYYVDCLMEKQPLPNSLKKYIQAALLEKISETEALIQVTSKLLSQLTNYTALVMTPTFEKNKLEHIQLLPLARHKFVLVVVLDNGHVEHRAFELPFSLREEELRHVAYVLNKHLRGLSLEQWQTGVLYAVRYELAQQENFFNEVMGLIENILAWEYNNKVYLGGALNILDQ
;
A
#
# COMPACT_ATOMS: atom_id res chain seq x y z
N MET A 1 -1.75 -33.88 -9.41
CA MET A 1 -2.87 -34.86 -9.39
C MET A 1 -4.14 -34.08 -9.13
N LYS A 2 -5.10 -34.06 -10.06
CA LYS A 2 -6.31 -33.23 -9.94
C LYS A 2 -7.26 -33.90 -8.94
N MET A 3 -7.62 -33.19 -7.87
CA MET A 3 -8.56 -33.68 -6.86
C MET A 3 -9.92 -33.94 -7.51
N ASP A 4 -10.60 -35.00 -7.08
CA ASP A 4 -11.92 -35.37 -7.59
C ASP A 4 -12.94 -34.25 -7.38
N GLU A 5 -13.85 -34.05 -8.34
CA GLU A 5 -14.84 -32.98 -8.32
C GLU A 5 -15.75 -33.04 -7.08
N ARG A 6 -16.05 -34.25 -6.58
CA ARG A 6 -16.84 -34.41 -5.36
C ARG A 6 -16.07 -33.93 -4.13
N LYS A 7 -14.80 -34.32 -4.00
CA LYS A 7 -13.91 -33.86 -2.93
C LYS A 7 -13.80 -32.33 -2.94
N GLN A 8 -13.68 -31.73 -4.14
CA GLN A 8 -13.69 -30.28 -4.32
C GLN A 8 -14.99 -29.63 -3.81
N LYS A 9 -16.16 -30.17 -4.19
CA LYS A 9 -17.46 -29.66 -3.71
C LYS A 9 -17.63 -29.81 -2.20
N ILE A 10 -17.18 -30.93 -1.62
CA ILE A 10 -17.23 -31.16 -0.17
C ILE A 10 -16.32 -30.17 0.57
N LEU A 11 -15.07 -29.99 0.10
CA LEU A 11 -14.13 -29.02 0.67
C LEU A 11 -14.69 -27.59 0.60
N GLN A 12 -15.22 -27.19 -0.55
CA GLN A 12 -15.86 -25.89 -0.75
C GLN A 12 -17.02 -25.68 0.21
N ALA A 13 -17.93 -26.65 0.29
CA ALA A 13 -19.10 -26.58 1.17
C ALA A 13 -18.69 -26.47 2.65
N LEU A 14 -17.65 -27.21 3.06
CA LEU A 14 -17.14 -27.16 4.42
C LEU A 14 -16.54 -25.80 4.75
N ILE A 15 -15.68 -25.27 3.87
CA ILE A 15 -15.04 -23.96 4.06
C ILE A 15 -16.09 -22.85 4.14
N LEU A 16 -17.09 -22.86 3.25
CA LEU A 16 -18.17 -21.87 3.28
C LEU A 16 -19.03 -21.96 4.55
N ASP A 17 -19.28 -23.17 5.04
CA ASP A 17 -20.03 -23.36 6.29
C ASP A 17 -19.22 -22.88 7.49
N TYR A 18 -17.94 -23.23 7.57
CA TYR A 18 -17.04 -22.81 8.64
C TYR A 18 -16.80 -21.30 8.66
N ILE A 19 -16.65 -20.64 7.50
CA ILE A 19 -16.57 -19.16 7.42
C ILE A 19 -17.84 -18.51 7.97
N ALA A 20 -19.01 -19.13 7.78
CA ALA A 20 -20.27 -18.57 8.22
C ALA A 20 -20.57 -18.80 9.71
N THR A 21 -20.06 -19.88 10.31
CA THR A 21 -20.42 -20.28 11.69
C THR A 21 -19.27 -20.23 12.69
N GLY A 22 -18.02 -20.41 12.25
CA GLY A 22 -16.86 -20.63 13.12
C GLY A 22 -16.82 -22.00 13.80
N ASP A 23 -17.80 -22.87 13.54
CA ASP A 23 -17.96 -24.15 14.24
C ASP A 23 -17.44 -25.34 13.39
N PRO A 24 -16.81 -26.36 14.01
CA PRO A 24 -16.42 -27.59 13.31
C PRO A 24 -17.57 -28.26 12.56
N VAL A 25 -17.37 -28.52 11.27
CA VAL A 25 -18.46 -28.92 10.37
C VAL A 25 -18.53 -30.44 10.24
N GLY A 26 -19.71 -31.00 10.51
CA GLY A 26 -19.96 -32.43 10.39
C GLY A 26 -20.50 -32.83 9.00
N SER A 27 -20.25 -34.07 8.59
CA SER A 27 -20.72 -34.60 7.30
C SER A 27 -22.26 -34.55 7.15
N ARG A 28 -23.00 -34.65 8.26
CA ARG A 28 -24.46 -34.53 8.27
C ARG A 28 -24.94 -33.11 7.97
N THR A 29 -24.19 -32.09 8.40
CA THR A 29 -24.47 -30.68 8.11
C THR A 29 -24.30 -30.42 6.61
N ILE A 30 -23.18 -30.88 6.03
CA ILE A 30 -22.92 -30.77 4.59
C ILE A 30 -24.01 -31.47 3.77
N ALA A 31 -24.35 -32.71 4.11
CA ALA A 31 -25.38 -33.49 3.42
C ALA A 31 -26.73 -32.76 3.35
N LYS A 32 -27.14 -32.16 4.48
CA LYS A 32 -28.43 -31.47 4.58
C LYS A 32 -28.44 -30.11 3.87
N LYS A 33 -27.39 -29.31 4.05
CA LYS A 33 -27.36 -27.91 3.58
C LYS A 33 -27.01 -27.77 2.10
N TYR A 34 -26.06 -28.57 1.60
CA TYR A 34 -25.51 -28.41 0.26
C TYR A 34 -26.02 -29.43 -0.77
N LYS A 35 -26.82 -30.41 -0.35
CA LYS A 35 -27.51 -31.39 -1.22
C LYS A 35 -26.64 -31.99 -2.33
N LEU A 36 -25.43 -32.44 -1.97
CA LEU A 36 -24.41 -32.95 -2.90
C LEU A 36 -24.75 -34.32 -3.55
N GLY A 37 -25.96 -34.84 -3.38
CA GLY A 37 -26.40 -36.12 -3.97
C GLY A 37 -25.77 -37.38 -3.35
N VAL A 38 -25.07 -37.26 -2.21
CA VAL A 38 -24.38 -38.36 -1.53
C VAL A 38 -24.77 -38.46 -0.06
N SER A 39 -24.60 -39.65 0.51
CA SER A 39 -24.93 -39.91 1.92
C SER A 39 -23.95 -39.23 2.88
N SER A 40 -24.39 -39.00 4.12
CA SER A 40 -23.51 -38.49 5.20
C SER A 40 -22.33 -39.42 5.49
N ALA A 41 -22.48 -40.74 5.26
CA ALA A 41 -21.39 -41.70 5.41
C ALA A 41 -20.34 -41.54 4.31
N THR A 42 -20.78 -41.36 3.06
CA THR A 42 -19.89 -41.07 1.92
C THR A 42 -19.12 -39.77 2.15
N ILE A 43 -19.81 -38.70 2.57
CA ILE A 43 -19.15 -37.42 2.88
C ILE A 43 -18.14 -37.59 4.02
N ARG A 44 -18.43 -38.39 5.04
CA ARG A 44 -17.48 -38.65 6.14
C ARG A 44 -16.19 -39.30 5.62
N ASN A 45 -16.29 -40.25 4.69
CA ASN A 45 -15.12 -40.89 4.09
C ASN A 45 -14.32 -39.90 3.24
N GLU A 46 -14.99 -39.11 2.38
CA GLU A 46 -14.31 -38.10 1.56
C GLU A 46 -13.64 -37.02 2.43
N MET A 47 -14.23 -36.67 3.59
CA MET A 47 -13.63 -35.76 4.55
C MET A 47 -12.40 -36.36 5.24
N ALA A 48 -12.37 -37.68 5.46
CA ALA A 48 -11.18 -38.37 5.96
C ALA A 48 -10.06 -38.35 4.90
N ASP A 49 -10.39 -38.62 3.63
CA ASP A 49 -9.41 -38.48 2.54
C ASP A 49 -8.86 -37.04 2.44
N LEU A 50 -9.72 -36.03 2.59
CA LEU A 50 -9.32 -34.62 2.58
C LEU A 50 -8.43 -34.24 3.77
N GLU A 51 -8.62 -34.89 4.92
CA GLU A 51 -7.76 -34.76 6.09
C GLU A 51 -6.40 -35.42 5.87
N GLU A 52 -6.35 -36.61 5.26
CA GLU A 52 -5.11 -37.27 4.86
C GLU A 52 -4.32 -36.45 3.83
N LEU A 53 -5.01 -35.69 2.97
CA LEU A 53 -4.43 -34.72 2.04
C LEU A 53 -3.97 -33.41 2.71
N GLY A 54 -4.19 -33.24 4.02
CA GLY A 54 -3.82 -32.06 4.77
C GLY A 54 -4.68 -30.83 4.50
N LEU A 55 -5.85 -30.99 3.87
CA LEU A 55 -6.78 -29.89 3.54
C LEU A 55 -7.80 -29.63 4.66
N LEU A 56 -8.06 -30.63 5.49
CA LEU A 56 -8.94 -30.57 6.65
C LEU A 56 -8.21 -31.04 7.90
N GLU A 57 -8.68 -30.62 9.06
CA GLU A 57 -8.18 -31.03 10.36
C GLU A 57 -9.33 -31.37 11.31
N GLN A 58 -9.07 -32.27 12.25
CA GLN A 58 -9.98 -32.59 13.34
C GLN A 58 -9.51 -31.93 14.65
N PRO A 59 -10.19 -30.88 15.14
CA PRO A 59 -9.74 -30.19 16.35
C PRO A 59 -9.89 -31.04 17.62
N TYR A 60 -10.93 -31.87 17.69
CA TYR A 60 -11.19 -32.79 18.81
C TYR A 60 -11.73 -34.13 18.30
N ALA A 61 -11.47 -35.23 19.02
CA ALA A 61 -11.82 -36.59 18.62
C ALA A 61 -13.32 -36.83 18.27
N SER A 62 -14.23 -36.02 18.82
CA SER A 62 -15.68 -36.08 18.56
C SER A 62 -16.22 -34.91 17.72
N ALA A 63 -15.38 -33.92 17.38
CA ALA A 63 -15.79 -32.76 16.59
C ALA A 63 -15.87 -33.08 15.09
N GLY A 64 -16.49 -32.16 14.34
CA GLY A 64 -16.45 -32.16 12.88
C GLY A 64 -15.03 -31.94 12.34
N ARG A 65 -14.92 -31.43 11.11
CA ARG A 65 -13.65 -30.99 10.54
C ARG A 65 -13.64 -29.47 10.39
N ILE A 66 -12.45 -28.91 10.46
CA ILE A 66 -12.17 -27.51 10.15
C ILE A 66 -11.22 -27.45 8.95
N PRO A 67 -11.24 -26.36 8.16
CA PRO A 67 -10.25 -26.18 7.11
C PRO A 67 -8.86 -25.95 7.71
N SER A 68 -7.85 -26.62 7.16
CA SER A 68 -6.45 -26.26 7.45
C SER A 68 -6.06 -24.98 6.70
N GLN A 69 -4.89 -24.43 7.03
CA GLN A 69 -4.30 -23.34 6.23
C GLN A 69 -4.14 -23.73 4.75
N PHE A 70 -3.76 -24.98 4.49
CA PHE A 70 -3.63 -25.50 3.13
C PHE A 70 -4.99 -25.67 2.46
N GLY A 71 -6.03 -26.08 3.21
CA GLY A 71 -7.41 -26.13 2.75
C GLY A 71 -7.93 -24.77 2.28
N TYR A 72 -7.70 -23.71 3.08
CA TYR A 72 -8.03 -22.35 2.68
C TYR A 72 -7.27 -21.89 1.45
N ARG A 73 -5.96 -22.17 1.37
CA ARG A 73 -5.14 -21.83 0.21
C ARG A 73 -5.67 -22.51 -1.05
N TYR A 74 -5.96 -23.80 -0.98
CA TYR A 74 -6.53 -24.55 -2.09
C TYR A 74 -7.89 -23.99 -2.53
N TYR A 75 -8.75 -23.62 -1.58
CA TYR A 75 -10.03 -22.98 -1.90
C TYR A 75 -9.84 -21.67 -2.67
N VAL A 76 -8.98 -20.77 -2.19
CA VAL A 76 -8.70 -19.49 -2.86
C VAL A 76 -8.12 -19.69 -4.26
N ASP A 77 -7.17 -20.61 -4.40
CA ASP A 77 -6.43 -20.79 -5.64
C ASP A 77 -7.21 -21.58 -6.70
N CYS A 78 -8.09 -22.50 -6.29
CA CYS A 78 -8.71 -23.49 -7.20
C CYS A 78 -10.24 -23.52 -7.20
N LEU A 79 -10.93 -23.09 -6.12
CA LEU A 79 -12.38 -23.29 -5.95
C LEU A 79 -13.17 -21.99 -5.85
N MET A 80 -12.54 -20.90 -5.41
CA MET A 80 -13.21 -19.63 -5.18
C MET A 80 -13.55 -18.94 -6.50
N GLU A 81 -14.83 -18.77 -6.76
CA GLU A 81 -15.31 -17.99 -7.89
C GLU A 81 -15.31 -16.50 -7.55
N LYS A 82 -14.70 -15.69 -8.40
CA LYS A 82 -14.68 -14.22 -8.24
C LYS A 82 -16.08 -13.68 -8.51
N GLN A 83 -16.78 -13.27 -7.46
CA GLN A 83 -18.05 -12.58 -7.63
C GLN A 83 -17.82 -11.11 -8.03
N PRO A 84 -18.52 -10.60 -9.05
CA PRO A 84 -18.41 -9.19 -9.41
C PRO A 84 -19.01 -8.31 -8.30
N LEU A 85 -18.37 -7.17 -8.02
CA LEU A 85 -18.91 -6.19 -7.08
C LEU A 85 -20.27 -5.67 -7.57
N PRO A 86 -21.26 -5.50 -6.66
CA PRO A 86 -22.53 -4.85 -6.98
C PRO A 86 -22.31 -3.47 -7.60
N ASN A 87 -23.14 -3.10 -8.58
CA ASN A 87 -23.02 -1.81 -9.26
C ASN A 87 -23.18 -0.61 -8.31
N SER A 88 -24.01 -0.74 -7.28
CA SER A 88 -24.14 0.27 -6.22
C SER A 88 -22.81 0.50 -5.49
N LEU A 89 -22.12 -0.59 -5.15
CA LEU A 89 -20.84 -0.55 -4.46
C LEU A 89 -19.74 0.07 -5.34
N LYS A 90 -19.72 -0.28 -6.64
CA LYS A 90 -18.80 0.35 -7.61
C LYS A 90 -18.98 1.87 -7.68
N LYS A 91 -20.24 2.34 -7.76
CA LYS A 91 -20.55 3.77 -7.79
C LYS A 91 -20.14 4.48 -6.50
N TYR A 92 -20.38 3.86 -5.35
CA TYR A 92 -19.95 4.37 -4.05
C TYR A 92 -18.42 4.53 -3.98
N ILE A 93 -17.67 3.51 -4.40
CA ILE A 93 -16.20 3.56 -4.47
C ILE A 93 -15.73 4.69 -5.40
N GLN A 94 -16.32 4.80 -6.60
CA GLN A 94 -15.94 5.85 -7.55
C GLN A 94 -16.20 7.25 -7.00
N ALA A 95 -17.36 7.49 -6.39
CA ALA A 95 -17.69 8.79 -5.82
C ALA A 95 -16.71 9.19 -4.70
N ALA A 96 -16.37 8.26 -3.81
CA ALA A 96 -15.44 8.51 -2.71
C ALA A 96 -14.02 8.87 -3.20
N LEU A 97 -13.56 8.27 -4.30
CA LEU A 97 -12.23 8.53 -4.85
C LEU A 97 -12.15 9.84 -5.65
N LEU A 98 -13.22 10.22 -6.37
CA LEU A 98 -13.24 11.40 -7.24
C LEU A 98 -13.12 12.73 -6.46
N GLU A 99 -13.56 12.78 -5.21
CA GLU A 99 -13.56 14.00 -4.39
C GLU A 99 -12.14 14.50 -4.01
N LYS A 100 -11.11 13.64 -4.12
CA LYS A 100 -9.75 13.90 -3.62
C LYS A 100 -8.63 13.68 -4.65
N ILE A 101 -8.95 13.68 -5.95
CA ILE A 101 -7.99 13.33 -7.02
C ILE A 101 -6.77 14.24 -7.09
N SER A 102 -6.87 15.51 -6.68
CA SER A 102 -5.77 16.48 -6.82
C SER A 102 -4.62 16.28 -5.81
N GLU A 103 -4.82 15.47 -4.77
CA GLU A 103 -3.82 15.23 -3.72
C GLU A 103 -3.60 13.72 -3.55
N THR A 104 -2.46 13.23 -4.03
CA THR A 104 -2.10 11.80 -4.00
C THR A 104 -2.13 11.22 -2.58
N GLU A 105 -1.62 11.96 -1.59
CA GLU A 105 -1.67 11.58 -0.18
C GLU A 105 -3.11 11.47 0.34
N ALA A 106 -3.99 12.43 0.01
CA ALA A 106 -5.39 12.39 0.39
C ALA A 106 -6.13 11.19 -0.24
N LEU A 107 -5.84 10.89 -1.51
CA LEU A 107 -6.41 9.73 -2.21
C LEU A 107 -6.03 8.42 -1.52
N ILE A 108 -4.77 8.27 -1.11
CA ILE A 108 -4.28 7.06 -0.44
C ILE A 108 -4.95 6.90 0.95
N GLN A 109 -5.10 7.99 1.70
CA GLN A 109 -5.81 7.99 2.98
C GLN A 109 -7.28 7.59 2.83
N VAL A 110 -7.98 8.13 1.82
CA VAL A 110 -9.38 7.74 1.54
C VAL A 110 -9.46 6.27 1.16
N THR A 111 -8.53 5.78 0.35
CA THR A 111 -8.48 4.39 -0.09
C THR A 111 -8.31 3.44 1.09
N SER A 112 -7.37 3.70 2.00
CA SER A 112 -7.14 2.84 3.18
C SER A 112 -8.39 2.77 4.06
N LYS A 113 -9.03 3.93 4.32
CA LYS A 113 -10.26 3.99 5.10
C LYS A 113 -11.41 3.24 4.43
N LEU A 114 -11.60 3.44 3.13
CA LEU A 114 -12.65 2.79 2.35
C LEU A 114 -12.47 1.27 2.34
N LEU A 115 -11.25 0.77 2.12
CA LEU A 115 -10.96 -0.67 2.16
C LEU A 115 -11.30 -1.27 3.53
N SER A 116 -10.92 -0.57 4.61
CA SER A 116 -11.23 -1.02 5.96
C SER A 116 -12.74 -1.08 6.21
N GLN A 117 -13.49 -0.05 5.80
CA GLN A 117 -14.95 0.00 5.95
C GLN A 117 -15.67 -1.08 5.14
N LEU A 118 -15.18 -1.38 3.93
CA LEU A 118 -15.82 -2.36 3.05
C LEU A 118 -15.55 -3.80 3.45
N THR A 119 -14.43 -4.05 4.13
CA THR A 119 -13.99 -5.40 4.48
C THR A 119 -14.18 -5.71 5.97
N ASN A 120 -14.36 -4.70 6.82
CA ASN A 120 -14.25 -4.79 8.28
C ASN A 120 -12.88 -5.29 8.76
N TYR A 121 -11.83 -5.21 7.92
CA TYR A 121 -10.46 -5.53 8.31
C TYR A 121 -9.65 -4.25 8.56
N THR A 122 -8.50 -4.42 9.18
CA THR A 122 -7.45 -3.39 9.13
C THR A 122 -6.92 -3.32 7.70
N ALA A 123 -6.93 -2.13 7.12
CA ALA A 123 -6.37 -1.89 5.80
C ALA A 123 -5.04 -1.14 5.94
N LEU A 124 -4.00 -1.65 5.30
CA LEU A 124 -2.69 -1.03 5.22
C LEU A 124 -2.40 -0.68 3.78
N VAL A 125 -2.16 0.60 3.50
CA VAL A 125 -1.79 1.08 2.17
C VAL A 125 -0.44 1.74 2.25
N MET A 126 0.48 1.29 1.42
CA MET A 126 1.83 1.83 1.33
C MET A 126 1.88 2.76 0.12
N THR A 127 2.49 3.94 0.28
CA THR A 127 2.86 4.74 -0.90
C THR A 127 3.82 3.93 -1.77
N PRO A 128 3.74 4.04 -3.10
CA PRO A 128 4.82 3.54 -3.94
C PRO A 128 6.15 4.18 -3.47
N THR A 129 7.22 3.39 -3.42
CA THR A 129 8.56 3.94 -3.24
C THR A 129 8.85 4.83 -4.45
N PHE A 130 9.07 6.11 -4.21
CA PHE A 130 9.49 7.04 -5.25
C PHE A 130 10.98 6.90 -5.52
N GLU A 131 11.44 5.69 -5.85
CA GLU A 131 12.86 5.38 -6.09
C GLU A 131 13.44 6.13 -7.30
N LYS A 132 12.62 6.84 -8.09
CA LYS A 132 13.03 7.41 -9.39
C LYS A 132 12.41 8.76 -9.73
N ASN A 133 11.81 9.45 -8.76
CA ASN A 133 11.32 10.80 -9.05
C ASN A 133 12.50 11.67 -9.46
N LYS A 134 12.34 12.34 -10.58
CA LYS A 134 13.33 13.30 -11.06
C LYS A 134 12.95 14.66 -10.57
N LEU A 135 13.95 15.45 -10.22
CA LEU A 135 13.74 16.86 -9.93
C LEU A 135 13.21 17.57 -11.17
N GLU A 136 12.03 18.16 -11.10
CA GLU A 136 11.47 18.96 -12.20
C GLU A 136 11.77 20.45 -12.01
N HIS A 137 11.65 20.96 -10.78
CA HIS A 137 11.91 22.36 -10.48
C HIS A 137 12.31 22.63 -9.03
N ILE A 138 13.21 23.60 -8.82
CA ILE A 138 13.53 24.18 -7.52
C ILE A 138 13.23 25.68 -7.53
N GLN A 139 12.55 26.16 -6.50
CA GLN A 139 12.34 27.58 -6.27
C GLN A 139 12.75 27.98 -4.86
N LEU A 140 13.38 29.15 -4.74
CA LEU A 140 13.76 29.75 -3.46
C LEU A 140 13.04 31.09 -3.33
N LEU A 141 12.24 31.24 -2.28
CA LEU A 141 11.40 32.41 -2.05
C LEU A 141 11.79 33.07 -0.71
N PRO A 142 12.03 34.40 -0.68
CA PRO A 142 12.22 35.11 0.57
C PRO A 142 10.88 35.27 1.30
N LEU A 143 10.85 34.99 2.60
CA LEU A 143 9.71 35.28 3.49
C LEU A 143 9.99 36.48 4.40
N ALA A 144 11.21 36.58 4.91
CA ALA A 144 11.69 37.68 5.76
C ALA A 144 13.21 37.80 5.62
N ARG A 145 13.82 38.77 6.31
CA ARG A 145 15.26 39.08 6.18
C ARG A 145 16.18 37.85 6.23
N HIS A 146 15.88 36.90 7.13
CA HIS A 146 16.65 35.66 7.34
C HIS A 146 15.80 34.40 7.12
N LYS A 147 14.57 34.53 6.60
CA LYS A 147 13.65 33.39 6.42
C LYS A 147 13.36 33.17 4.94
N PHE A 148 13.45 31.93 4.52
CA PHE A 148 13.28 31.53 3.14
C PHE A 148 12.40 30.29 3.05
N VAL A 149 11.75 30.09 1.91
CA VAL A 149 11.05 28.86 1.56
C VAL A 149 11.74 28.25 0.36
N LEU A 150 12.13 26.99 0.52
CA LEU A 150 12.51 26.11 -0.58
C LEU A 150 11.25 25.39 -1.05
N VAL A 151 10.99 25.44 -2.35
CA VAL A 151 9.96 24.63 -3.02
C VAL A 151 10.66 23.68 -3.99
N VAL A 152 10.33 22.41 -3.90
CA VAL A 152 10.84 21.33 -4.75
C VAL A 152 9.66 20.69 -5.47
N VAL A 153 9.73 20.63 -6.79
CA VAL A 153 8.73 19.97 -7.64
C VAL A 153 9.39 18.79 -8.32
N LEU A 154 8.69 17.65 -8.32
CA LEU A 154 9.12 16.41 -8.94
C LEU A 154 8.35 16.15 -10.23
N ASP A 155 8.89 15.29 -11.09
CA ASP A 155 8.32 14.94 -12.41
C ASP A 155 6.95 14.23 -12.32
N ASN A 156 6.61 13.67 -11.17
CA ASN A 156 5.30 13.09 -10.88
C ASN A 156 4.24 14.12 -10.40
N GLY A 157 4.61 15.40 -10.33
CA GLY A 157 3.73 16.48 -9.86
C GLY A 157 3.69 16.66 -8.34
N HIS A 158 4.46 15.89 -7.57
CA HIS A 158 4.61 16.11 -6.13
C HIS A 158 5.36 17.41 -5.86
N VAL A 159 4.87 18.18 -4.89
CA VAL A 159 5.42 19.48 -4.50
C VAL A 159 5.68 19.47 -3.00
N GLU A 160 6.94 19.63 -2.63
CA GLU A 160 7.38 19.77 -1.25
C GLU A 160 7.87 21.18 -0.99
N HIS A 161 7.62 21.68 0.22
CA HIS A 161 8.11 22.99 0.62
C HIS A 161 8.61 22.98 2.06
N ARG A 162 9.72 23.69 2.30
CA ARG A 162 10.30 23.82 3.64
C ARG A 162 10.73 25.25 3.88
N ALA A 163 10.22 25.83 4.96
CA ALA A 163 10.73 27.09 5.49
C ALA A 163 12.04 26.82 6.25
N PHE A 164 13.03 27.68 6.05
CA PHE A 164 14.33 27.60 6.73
C PHE A 164 14.86 29.00 7.05
N GLU A 165 15.77 29.06 8.02
CA GLU A 165 16.39 30.30 8.45
C GLU A 165 17.90 30.26 8.18
N LEU A 166 18.47 31.38 7.72
CA LEU A 166 19.91 31.52 7.53
C LEU A 166 20.47 32.59 8.46
N PRO A 167 21.72 32.45 8.93
CA PRO A 167 22.37 33.46 9.75
C PRO A 167 22.73 34.74 8.98
N PHE A 168 22.47 34.79 7.68
CA PHE A 168 22.72 35.91 6.79
C PHE A 168 21.53 36.16 5.86
N SER A 169 21.39 37.41 5.39
CA SER A 169 20.41 37.78 4.37
C SER A 169 21.00 37.63 2.97
N LEU A 170 20.21 37.08 2.05
CA LEU A 170 20.55 37.04 0.62
C LEU A 170 19.70 38.05 -0.14
N ARG A 171 20.29 38.66 -1.18
CA ARG A 171 19.55 39.48 -2.15
C ARG A 171 18.71 38.57 -3.04
N GLU A 172 17.60 39.09 -3.55
CA GLU A 172 16.76 38.33 -4.48
C GLU A 172 17.52 37.83 -5.72
N GLU A 173 18.47 38.62 -6.22
CA GLU A 173 19.33 38.24 -7.34
C GLU A 173 20.19 37.01 -7.02
N GLU A 174 20.69 36.91 -5.79
CA GLU A 174 21.50 35.78 -5.33
C GLU A 174 20.63 34.52 -5.19
N LEU A 175 19.42 34.65 -4.64
CA LEU A 175 18.45 33.54 -4.57
C LEU A 175 18.07 33.04 -5.96
N ARG A 176 17.79 33.95 -6.90
CA ARG A 176 17.47 33.60 -8.30
C ARG A 176 18.65 32.92 -8.97
N HIS A 177 19.87 33.40 -8.74
CA HIS A 177 21.08 32.79 -9.29
C HIS A 177 21.27 31.38 -8.77
N VAL A 178 21.13 31.15 -7.46
CA VAL A 178 21.26 29.81 -6.87
C VAL A 178 20.19 28.88 -7.40
N ALA A 179 18.92 29.30 -7.41
CA ALA A 179 17.84 28.52 -7.98
C ALA A 179 18.13 28.17 -9.46
N TYR A 180 18.64 29.12 -10.24
CA TYR A 180 19.04 28.87 -11.63
C TYR A 180 20.13 27.80 -11.75
N VAL A 181 21.21 27.89 -10.96
CA VAL A 181 22.31 26.91 -11.02
C VAL A 181 21.83 25.52 -10.59
N LEU A 182 21.02 25.44 -9.53
CA LEU A 182 20.44 24.16 -9.07
C LEU A 182 19.55 23.54 -10.17
N ASN A 183 18.64 24.31 -10.76
CA ASN A 183 17.80 23.79 -11.86
C ASN A 183 18.61 23.42 -13.09
N LYS A 184 19.67 24.16 -13.43
CA LYS A 184 20.54 23.88 -14.59
C LYS A 184 21.22 22.51 -14.46
N HIS A 185 21.69 22.14 -13.27
CA HIS A 185 22.49 20.94 -13.06
C HIS A 185 21.70 19.75 -12.54
N LEU A 186 20.65 19.97 -11.75
CA LEU A 186 19.95 18.92 -11.01
C LEU A 186 18.63 18.51 -11.67
N ARG A 187 18.04 19.35 -12.53
CA ARG A 187 16.77 19.04 -13.19
C ARG A 187 16.89 17.79 -14.06
N GLY A 188 15.90 16.91 -13.98
CA GLY A 188 15.85 15.64 -14.70
C GLY A 188 16.68 14.52 -14.05
N LEU A 189 17.35 14.79 -12.94
CA LEU A 189 18.12 13.81 -12.17
C LEU A 189 17.34 13.34 -10.93
N SER A 190 17.49 12.07 -10.58
CA SER A 190 17.10 11.54 -9.27
C SER A 190 18.23 11.74 -8.25
N LEU A 191 17.91 11.60 -6.96
CA LEU A 191 18.90 11.76 -5.87
C LEU A 191 20.11 10.81 -6.04
N GLU A 192 19.90 9.58 -6.50
CA GLU A 192 20.97 8.60 -6.77
C GLU A 192 21.96 9.06 -7.86
N GLN A 193 21.50 9.95 -8.74
CA GLN A 193 22.31 10.49 -9.84
C GLN A 193 23.09 11.74 -9.43
N TRP A 194 22.91 12.24 -8.20
CA TRP A 194 23.68 13.36 -7.63
C TRP A 194 25.07 12.91 -7.19
N GLN A 195 25.81 12.34 -8.14
CA GLN A 195 27.16 11.87 -7.91
C GLN A 195 28.12 13.05 -7.71
N THR A 196 29.29 12.77 -7.14
CA THR A 196 30.34 13.75 -6.80
C THR A 196 30.64 14.72 -7.94
N GLY A 197 30.61 14.27 -9.21
CA GLY A 197 30.85 15.14 -10.37
C GLY A 197 29.80 16.22 -10.58
N VAL A 198 28.52 15.91 -10.43
CA VAL A 198 27.41 16.87 -10.56
C VAL A 198 27.47 17.87 -9.41
N LEU A 199 27.65 17.37 -8.19
CA LEU A 199 27.76 18.23 -7.00
C LEU A 199 28.97 19.16 -7.07
N TYR A 200 30.09 18.69 -7.62
CA TYR A 200 31.26 19.53 -7.83
C TYR A 200 31.01 20.68 -8.81
N ALA A 201 30.30 20.43 -9.92
CA ALA A 201 29.94 21.46 -10.88
C ALA A 201 29.05 22.55 -10.26
N VAL A 202 28.06 22.13 -9.45
CA VAL A 202 27.19 23.08 -8.72
C VAL A 202 28.01 23.88 -7.71
N ARG A 203 28.86 23.23 -6.93
CA ARG A 203 29.75 23.90 -5.96
C ARG A 203 30.67 24.92 -6.61
N TYR A 204 31.21 24.60 -7.78
CA TYR A 204 32.12 25.49 -8.51
C TYR A 204 31.40 26.75 -9.00
N GLU A 205 30.19 26.62 -9.55
CA GLU A 205 29.39 27.78 -9.99
C GLU A 205 28.86 28.62 -8.81
N LEU A 206 28.64 28.01 -7.64
CA LEU A 206 28.17 28.66 -6.41
C LEU A 206 29.31 28.97 -5.42
N ALA A 207 30.55 29.07 -5.86
CA ALA A 207 31.71 29.27 -4.98
C ALA A 207 31.60 30.55 -4.11
N GLN A 208 30.91 31.59 -4.59
CA GLN A 208 30.68 32.82 -3.80
C GLN A 208 29.57 32.67 -2.75
N GLN A 209 28.81 31.58 -2.78
CA GLN A 209 27.66 31.29 -1.92
C GLN A 209 27.81 29.92 -1.22
N GLU A 210 29.04 29.47 -0.94
CA GLU A 210 29.32 28.11 -0.46
C GLU A 210 28.56 27.75 0.84
N ASN A 211 28.45 28.70 1.79
CA ASN A 211 27.69 28.49 3.02
C ASN A 211 26.19 28.26 2.75
N PHE A 212 25.63 28.94 1.75
CA PHE A 212 24.23 28.77 1.36
C PHE A 212 24.02 27.47 0.60
N PHE A 213 24.96 27.11 -0.27
CA PHE A 213 24.93 25.85 -1.01
C PHE A 213 24.82 24.66 -0.07
N ASN A 214 25.68 24.58 0.96
CA ASN A 214 25.68 23.44 1.88
C ASN A 214 24.34 23.29 2.63
N GLU A 215 23.77 24.41 3.10
CA GLU A 215 22.47 24.41 3.79
C GLU A 215 21.33 23.99 2.85
N VAL A 216 21.25 24.58 1.65
CA VAL A 216 20.19 24.27 0.68
C VAL A 216 20.29 22.83 0.19
N MET A 217 21.51 22.34 -0.08
CA MET A 217 21.70 20.94 -0.47
C MET A 217 21.29 19.98 0.64
N GLY A 218 21.68 20.24 1.90
CA GLY A 218 21.22 19.44 3.03
C GLY A 218 19.69 19.46 3.17
N LEU A 219 19.03 20.59 2.89
CA LEU A 219 17.57 20.67 2.90
C LEU A 219 16.94 19.86 1.77
N ILE A 220 17.47 19.94 0.56
CA ILE A 220 16.94 19.18 -0.58
C ILE A 220 17.18 17.68 -0.39
N GLU A 221 18.36 17.27 0.05
CA GLU A 221 18.66 15.88 0.38
C GLU A 221 17.70 15.35 1.44
N ASN A 222 17.41 16.12 2.49
CA ASN A 222 16.45 15.71 3.52
C ASN A 222 15.01 15.62 3.00
N ILE A 223 14.59 16.52 2.09
CA ILE A 223 13.25 16.47 1.49
C ILE A 223 13.13 15.23 0.60
N LEU A 224 14.12 15.01 -0.27
CA LEU A 224 14.15 13.86 -1.17
C LEU A 224 14.32 12.55 -0.39
N ALA A 225 15.11 12.52 0.69
CA ALA A 225 15.28 11.35 1.55
C ALA A 225 14.03 11.03 2.39
N TRP A 226 13.19 12.02 2.72
CA TRP A 226 11.93 11.76 3.43
C TRP A 226 10.91 11.03 2.55
N GLU A 227 10.93 11.26 1.23
CA GLU A 227 10.16 10.43 0.27
C GLU A 227 10.63 8.97 0.22
N TYR A 228 11.88 8.65 0.61
CA TYR A 228 12.36 7.26 0.67
C TYR A 228 11.74 6.47 1.83
N ASN A 229 11.19 7.15 2.85
CA ASN A 229 10.48 6.46 3.92
C ASN A 229 9.02 6.22 3.50
N ASN A 230 8.74 4.98 3.11
CA ASN A 230 7.39 4.50 2.81
C ASN A 230 6.38 4.96 3.86
N LYS A 231 5.55 5.96 3.49
CA LYS A 231 4.42 6.34 4.32
C LYS A 231 3.42 5.19 4.30
N VAL A 232 3.12 4.69 5.49
CA VAL A 232 2.13 3.65 5.71
C VAL A 232 0.86 4.34 6.21
N TYR A 233 -0.24 4.17 5.48
CA TYR A 233 -1.55 4.64 5.89
C TYR A 233 -2.36 3.46 6.42
N LEU A 234 -2.94 3.64 7.61
CA LEU A 234 -3.76 2.65 8.29
C LEU A 234 -5.22 3.08 8.27
N GLY A 235 -6.09 2.20 7.78
CA GLY A 235 -7.55 2.30 7.90
C GLY A 235 -8.06 1.25 8.90
N GLY A 236 -8.85 1.70 9.87
CA GLY A 236 -9.53 0.83 10.86
C GLY A 236 -8.57 -0.09 11.62
N ALA A 237 -7.47 0.47 12.14
CA ALA A 237 -6.50 -0.28 12.94
C ALA A 237 -7.11 -1.01 14.15
N LEU A 238 -8.24 -0.52 14.68
CA LEU A 238 -8.95 -1.16 15.78
C LEU A 238 -9.71 -2.42 15.35
N ASN A 239 -10.02 -2.59 14.06
CA ASN A 239 -10.74 -3.77 13.57
C ASN A 239 -9.96 -5.07 13.82
N ILE A 240 -8.64 -5.01 14.04
CA ILE A 240 -7.84 -6.18 14.42
C ILE A 240 -8.24 -6.75 15.79
N LEU A 241 -8.84 -5.92 16.66
CA LEU A 241 -9.27 -6.32 18.00
C LEU A 241 -10.63 -7.01 18.00
N ASP A 242 -11.39 -6.86 16.91
CA ASP A 242 -12.72 -7.44 16.73
C ASP A 242 -12.68 -8.75 15.90
N GLN A 243 -11.48 -9.31 15.65
CA GLN A 243 -11.24 -10.51 14.83
C GLN A 243 -10.96 -11.76 15.64
#